data_AF-F2ECG2-F1
#
_entry.id   AF-F2ECG2-F1
#
_cell.length_a   1.000
_cell.length_b   1.000
_cell.length_c   1.000
_cell.angle_alpha   90.00
_cell.angle_beta   90.00
_cell.angle_gamma   90.00
#
_symmetry.space_group_name_H-M   'P 1'
#
loop_
_entity.id
_entity.type
_entity.pdbx_description
1 polymer ?
#
loop_
_entity_poly.entity_id
_entity_poly.type
_entity_poly.pdbx_seq_one_letter_code
_entity_poly.pdbx_strand_id
1 'polypeptide(L)'
;MQRPVDFKLPHFFNYPPYFTLQPVRETREKQVQLWKELILDYCRSQKMYIISLEEDFPLFSNPKIERSLSYEAKEAFLAALVSEGRAEWVDKSHKKCLILWLRIQDWANYIVDFVKENGLEVTTIEDIRSGIETHGTEYLSTSKQ
;
A
#
# COMPACT_ATOMS: atom_id res chain seq x y z
N MET A 1 -18.01 -10.95 7.11
CA MET A 1 -17.52 -9.57 7.34
C MET A 1 -16.25 -9.67 8.17
N GLN A 2 -15.06 -9.54 7.56
CA GLN A 2 -13.81 -9.52 8.32
C GLN A 2 -13.74 -8.19 9.09
N ARG A 3 -13.48 -8.26 10.41
CA ARG A 3 -13.26 -7.06 11.22
C ARG A 3 -12.07 -6.28 10.62
N PRO A 4 -12.12 -4.93 10.55
CA PRO A 4 -10.94 -4.15 10.24
C PRO A 4 -9.85 -4.58 11.23
N VAL A 5 -8.67 -4.93 10.74
CA VAL A 5 -7.52 -5.13 11.63
C VAL A 5 -7.29 -3.76 12.29
N ASP A 6 -7.24 -3.71 13.62
CA ASP A 6 -6.97 -2.48 14.37
C ASP A 6 -5.58 -1.97 14.00
N PHE A 7 -5.53 -1.05 13.04
CA PHE A 7 -4.30 -0.43 12.59
C PHE A 7 -3.83 0.58 13.64
N LYS A 8 -2.66 0.33 14.24
CA LYS A 8 -2.08 1.23 15.21
C LYS A 8 -1.41 2.40 14.50
N LEU A 9 -2.04 3.58 14.58
CA LEU A 9 -1.47 4.81 14.05
C LEU A 9 -0.18 5.17 14.81
N PRO A 10 0.89 5.59 14.10
CA PRO A 10 2.15 5.95 14.71
C PRO A 10 2.03 7.26 15.51
N HIS A 11 2.92 7.46 16.48
CA HIS A 11 2.88 8.63 17.37
C HIS A 11 2.94 9.97 16.63
N PHE A 12 3.74 10.04 15.56
CA PHE A 12 3.87 11.25 14.73
C PHE A 12 2.57 11.65 14.02
N PHE A 13 1.61 10.74 13.87
CA PHE A 13 0.30 11.06 13.30
C PHE A 13 -0.51 12.04 14.18
N ASN A 14 -0.15 12.22 15.44
CA ASN A 14 -0.75 13.24 16.31
C ASN A 14 0.11 14.52 16.43
N TYR A 15 1.11 14.69 15.57
CA TYR A 15 1.95 15.88 15.53
C TYR A 15 1.42 16.86 14.48
N PRO A 16 0.87 18.04 14.85
CA PRO A 16 0.20 18.93 13.89
C PRO A 16 1.04 19.34 12.66
N PRO A 17 2.35 19.63 12.79
CA PRO A 17 3.19 19.95 11.62
C PRO A 17 3.29 18.80 10.60
N TYR A 18 3.03 17.56 10.99
CA TYR A 18 3.04 16.41 10.08
C TYR A 18 2.01 16.53 8.94
N PHE A 19 0.91 17.26 9.18
CA PHE A 19 -0.16 17.52 8.21
C PHE A 19 0.07 18.79 7.37
N THR A 20 1.23 19.44 7.51
CA THR A 20 1.59 20.64 6.73
C THR A 20 2.88 20.37 5.97
N LEU A 21 2.88 20.63 4.67
CA LEU A 21 4.06 20.39 3.83
C LEU A 21 5.24 21.22 4.34
N GLN A 22 6.33 20.56 4.70
CA GLN A 22 7.44 21.22 5.39
C GLN A 22 8.26 22.10 4.41
N PRO A 23 8.55 23.37 4.76
CA PRO A 23 9.28 24.26 3.86
C PRO A 23 10.74 23.85 3.71
N VAL A 24 11.36 23.36 4.79
CA VAL A 24 12.76 22.91 4.81
C VAL A 24 12.88 21.58 4.07
N ARG A 25 13.81 21.51 3.10
CA ARG A 25 14.00 20.35 2.22
C ARG A 25 14.26 19.05 2.99
N GLU A 26 15.23 19.04 3.89
CA GLU A 26 15.59 17.83 4.67
C GLU A 26 14.42 17.32 5.51
N THR A 27 13.67 18.23 6.13
CA THR A 27 12.47 17.89 6.91
C THR A 27 11.36 17.37 6.00
N ARG A 28 11.20 17.96 4.81
CA ARG A 28 10.23 17.52 3.79
C ARG A 28 10.54 16.12 3.29
N GLU A 29 11.81 15.81 3.02
CA GLU A 29 12.24 14.47 2.60
C GLU A 29 11.89 13.41 3.66
N LYS A 30 12.16 13.69 4.94
CA LYS A 30 11.75 12.83 6.06
C LYS A 30 10.22 12.70 6.17
N GLN A 31 9.50 13.81 6.04
CA GLN A 31 8.03 13.81 6.07
C GLN A 31 7.45 12.95 4.95
N VAL A 32 7.96 13.10 3.72
CA VAL A 32 7.52 12.31 2.55
C VAL A 32 7.79 10.82 2.82
N GLN A 33 8.96 10.45 3.35
CA GLN A 33 9.26 9.07 3.69
C GLN A 33 8.24 8.47 4.68
N LEU A 34 7.94 9.19 5.76
CA LEU A 34 6.96 8.76 6.77
C LEU A 34 5.55 8.61 6.18
N TRP A 35 5.14 9.52 5.29
CA TRP A 35 3.83 9.43 4.64
C TRP A 35 3.74 8.24 3.71
N LYS A 36 4.78 7.96 2.92
CA LYS A 36 4.82 6.78 2.04
C LYS A 36 4.66 5.49 2.84
N GLU A 37 5.44 5.32 3.90
CA GLU A 37 5.39 4.13 4.78
C GLU A 37 4.00 3.97 5.41
N LEU A 38 3.46 5.06 5.99
CA LEU A 38 2.14 5.04 6.62
C LEU A 38 1.02 4.70 5.63
N ILE A 39 1.03 5.29 4.43
CA ILE A 39 0.04 5.00 3.39
C ILE A 39 0.09 3.53 2.99
N LEU A 40 1.30 3.01 2.71
CA LEU A 40 1.49 1.62 2.29
C LEU A 40 1.02 0.62 3.36
N ASP A 41 1.42 0.84 4.62
CA ASP A 41 1.05 -0.04 5.73
C ASP A 41 -0.45 0.00 6.03
N TYR A 42 -1.05 1.19 5.99
CA TYR A 42 -2.49 1.34 6.19
C TYR A 42 -3.29 0.67 5.09
N CYS A 43 -2.96 0.97 3.83
CA CYS A 43 -3.59 0.34 2.66
C CYS A 43 -3.47 -1.19 2.71
N ARG A 44 -2.29 -1.72 3.05
CA ARG A 44 -2.07 -3.17 3.23
C ARG A 44 -2.96 -3.74 4.33
N SER A 45 -3.04 -3.09 5.49
CA SER A 45 -3.83 -3.57 6.64
C SER A 45 -5.34 -3.58 6.37
N GLN A 46 -5.83 -2.57 5.64
CA GLN A 46 -7.25 -2.39 5.35
C GLN A 46 -7.69 -3.00 4.01
N LYS A 47 -6.76 -3.67 3.32
CA LYS A 47 -6.96 -4.22 1.98
C LYS A 47 -7.46 -3.20 0.96
N MET A 48 -6.97 -1.96 1.05
CA MET A 48 -7.31 -0.87 0.13
C MET A 48 -6.22 -0.66 -0.92
N TYR A 49 -6.65 -0.48 -2.16
CA TYR A 49 -5.76 -0.33 -3.30
C TYR A 49 -5.93 0.98 -4.04
N ILE A 50 -7.04 1.71 -3.85
CA ILE A 50 -7.31 2.95 -4.58
C ILE A 50 -7.43 4.08 -3.57
N ILE A 51 -6.68 5.16 -3.81
CA ILE A 51 -6.79 6.42 -3.10
C ILE A 51 -7.22 7.50 -4.10
N SER A 52 -8.26 8.26 -3.77
CA SER A 52 -8.68 9.43 -4.54
C SER A 52 -8.16 10.71 -3.88
N LEU A 53 -7.75 11.70 -4.67
CA LEU A 53 -7.41 13.03 -4.18
C LEU A 53 -8.67 13.84 -3.79
N GLU A 54 -9.80 13.53 -4.42
CA GLU A 54 -11.08 14.24 -4.26
C GLU A 54 -11.98 13.61 -3.18
N GLU A 55 -11.86 12.32 -2.93
CA GLU A 55 -12.66 11.60 -1.92
C GLU A 55 -11.94 11.59 -0.57
N ASP A 56 -12.71 11.36 0.50
CA ASP A 56 -12.14 11.27 1.84
C ASP A 56 -11.31 9.99 2.00
N PHE A 57 -10.10 10.16 2.53
CA PHE A 57 -9.21 9.07 2.89
C PHE A 57 -8.82 9.20 4.37
N PRO A 58 -9.00 8.15 5.20
CA PRO A 58 -8.84 8.25 6.66
C PRO A 58 -7.49 8.78 7.14
N LEU A 59 -6.40 8.58 6.40
CA LEU A 59 -5.09 9.10 6.81
C LEU A 59 -4.90 10.59 6.49
N PHE A 60 -5.69 11.17 5.58
CA PHE A 60 -5.51 12.56 5.16
C PHE A 60 -6.18 13.57 6.11
N SER A 61 -6.91 13.10 7.10
CA SER A 61 -7.53 13.91 8.15
C SER A 61 -7.32 13.24 9.51
N ASN A 62 -6.93 14.02 10.51
CA ASN A 62 -6.90 13.62 11.90
C ASN A 62 -7.80 14.56 12.72
N PRO A 63 -9.05 14.16 12.97
CA PRO A 63 -9.99 14.95 13.76
C PRO A 63 -9.52 15.22 15.20
N LYS A 64 -8.70 14.33 15.78
CA LYS A 64 -8.22 14.46 17.16
C LYS A 64 -7.35 15.70 17.38
N ILE A 65 -6.64 16.13 16.34
CA ILE A 65 -5.77 17.32 16.38
C ILE A 65 -6.27 18.42 15.44
N GLU A 66 -7.47 18.25 14.86
CA GLU A 66 -8.10 19.19 13.94
C GLU A 66 -7.20 19.56 12.74
N ARG A 67 -6.58 18.55 12.12
CA ARG A 67 -5.70 18.75 10.97
C ARG A 67 -6.06 17.86 9.79
N SER A 68 -5.93 18.42 8.60
CA SER A 68 -6.10 17.72 7.32
C SER A 68 -5.01 18.15 6.35
N LEU A 69 -4.63 17.24 5.45
CA LEU A 69 -3.72 17.56 4.35
C LEU A 69 -4.40 18.45 3.31
N SER A 70 -3.67 19.43 2.79
CA SER A 70 -4.06 20.16 1.59
C SER A 70 -4.03 19.24 0.36
N TYR A 71 -4.76 19.62 -0.70
CA TYR A 71 -4.73 18.90 -1.97
C TYR A 71 -3.30 18.76 -2.52
N GLU A 72 -2.53 19.84 -2.48
CA GLU A 72 -1.12 19.88 -2.89
C GLU A 72 -0.27 18.86 -2.10
N ALA A 73 -0.45 18.77 -0.79
CA ALA A 73 0.29 17.81 0.03
C ALA A 73 -0.10 16.36 -0.30
N LYS A 74 -1.40 16.08 -0.49
CA LYS A 74 -1.89 14.76 -0.90
C LYS A 74 -1.25 14.35 -2.24
N GLU A 75 -1.32 15.23 -3.23
CA GLU A 75 -0.74 15.01 -4.55
C GLU A 75 0.77 14.76 -4.47
N ALA A 76 1.51 15.58 -3.70
CA ALA A 76 2.95 15.43 -3.53
C ALA A 76 3.33 14.07 -2.94
N PHE A 77 2.62 13.59 -1.93
CA PHE A 77 2.91 12.29 -1.30
C PHE A 77 2.55 11.10 -2.20
N LEU A 78 1.43 11.18 -2.93
CA LEU A 78 1.08 10.14 -3.90
C LEU A 78 2.03 10.14 -5.10
N ALA A 79 2.41 11.30 -5.62
CA ALA A 79 3.39 11.42 -6.69
C ALA A 79 4.77 10.83 -6.27
N ALA A 80 5.16 11.01 -5.01
CA ALA A 80 6.36 10.37 -4.48
C ALA A 80 6.26 8.83 -4.49
N LEU A 81 5.12 8.26 -4.10
CA LEU A 81 4.89 6.81 -4.23
C LEU A 81 4.96 6.34 -5.69
N VAL A 82 4.39 7.11 -6.62
CA VAL A 82 4.44 6.81 -8.05
C VAL A 82 5.87 6.82 -8.57
N SER A 83 6.68 7.80 -8.18
CA SER A 83 8.08 7.89 -8.58
C SER A 83 8.94 6.71 -8.13
N GLU A 84 8.53 6.01 -7.06
CA GLU A 84 9.20 4.81 -6.53
C GLU A 84 8.61 3.49 -7.05
N GLY A 85 7.63 3.56 -7.97
CA GLY A 85 6.92 2.38 -8.46
C GLY A 85 6.09 1.67 -7.38
N ARG A 86 5.70 2.40 -6.34
CA ARG A 86 4.85 1.94 -5.23
C ARG A 86 3.39 2.35 -5.41
N ALA A 87 3.09 3.14 -6.43
CA ALA A 87 1.75 3.48 -6.85
C ALA A 87 1.70 3.83 -8.35
N GLU A 88 0.51 3.92 -8.92
CA GLU A 88 0.29 4.31 -10.32
C GLU A 88 -0.97 5.17 -10.43
N TRP A 89 -0.92 6.22 -11.25
CA TRP A 89 -2.13 7.01 -11.55
C TRP A 89 -3.08 6.21 -12.45
N VAL A 90 -4.33 6.07 -12.03
CA VAL A 90 -5.34 5.26 -12.74
C VAL A 90 -5.78 5.93 -14.05
N ASP A 91 -5.75 7.26 -14.10
CA ASP A 91 -6.20 8.04 -15.24
C ASP A 91 -5.23 9.18 -15.57
N LYS A 92 -5.37 9.76 -16.77
CA LYS A 92 -4.61 10.94 -17.20
C LYS A 92 -4.92 12.20 -16.39
N SER A 93 -6.00 12.19 -15.61
CA SER A 93 -6.38 13.32 -14.76
C SER A 93 -5.65 13.32 -13.41
N HIS A 94 -4.89 12.26 -13.10
CA HIS A 94 -4.13 12.09 -11.86
C HIS A 94 -5.00 12.28 -10.60
N LYS A 95 -6.28 11.87 -10.67
CA LYS A 95 -7.22 12.03 -9.54
C LYS A 95 -7.25 10.84 -8.62
N LYS A 96 -7.00 9.65 -9.16
CA LYS A 96 -7.01 8.37 -8.44
C LYS A 96 -5.69 7.66 -8.61
N CYS A 97 -5.20 7.09 -7.53
CA CYS A 97 -3.92 6.41 -7.45
C CYS A 97 -4.14 4.97 -6.99
N LEU A 98 -3.64 4.02 -7.78
CA LEU A 98 -3.53 2.61 -7.43
C LEU A 98 -2.29 2.40 -6.58
N ILE A 99 -2.44 1.88 -5.37
CA ILE A 99 -1.36 1.63 -4.40
C ILE A 99 -0.89 0.18 -4.53
N LEU A 100 0.43 0.01 -4.66
CA LEU A 100 1.11 -1.26 -4.82
C LEU A 100 1.87 -1.59 -3.53
N TRP A 101 1.28 -2.42 -2.66
CA TRP A 101 1.89 -2.78 -1.36
C TRP A 101 3.20 -3.55 -1.49
N LEU A 102 3.40 -4.17 -2.63
CA LEU A 102 4.60 -4.89 -3.05
C LEU A 102 4.90 -4.38 -4.46
N ARG A 103 6.17 -4.14 -4.79
CA ARG A 103 6.49 -3.68 -6.14
C ARG A 103 6.15 -4.80 -7.11
N ILE A 104 5.65 -4.45 -8.30
CA ILE A 104 5.34 -5.42 -9.35
C ILE A 104 6.58 -6.26 -9.70
N GLN A 105 7.78 -5.69 -9.65
CA GLN A 105 9.02 -6.44 -9.87
C GLN A 105 9.29 -7.49 -8.79
N ASP A 106 9.00 -7.18 -7.52
CA ASP A 106 9.16 -8.14 -6.42
C ASP A 106 8.15 -9.30 -6.59
N TRP A 107 6.92 -8.98 -7.02
CA TRP A 107 5.92 -9.99 -7.39
C TRP A 107 6.31 -10.82 -8.61
N ALA A 108 6.84 -10.18 -9.66
CA ALA A 108 7.26 -10.87 -10.87
C ALA A 108 8.38 -11.86 -10.56
N ASN A 109 9.37 -11.46 -9.75
CA ASN A 109 10.40 -12.36 -9.27
C ASN A 109 9.80 -13.51 -8.45
N TYR A 110 8.90 -13.23 -7.51
CA TYR A 110 8.24 -14.27 -6.72
C TYR A 110 7.49 -15.28 -7.60
N ILE A 111 6.74 -14.80 -8.60
CA ILE A 111 6.00 -15.67 -9.53
C ILE A 111 6.97 -16.47 -10.40
N VAL A 112 8.03 -15.85 -10.91
CA VAL A 112 9.05 -16.52 -11.72
C VAL A 112 9.78 -17.58 -10.91
N ASP A 113 10.16 -17.28 -9.67
CA ASP A 113 10.83 -18.22 -8.78
C ASP A 113 9.89 -19.38 -8.42
N PHE A 114 8.62 -19.09 -8.10
CA PHE A 114 7.60 -20.11 -7.89
C PHE A 114 7.42 -21.01 -9.13
N VAL A 115 7.30 -20.44 -10.33
CA VAL A 115 7.13 -21.18 -11.59
C VAL A 115 8.34 -22.05 -11.90
N LYS A 116 9.57 -21.55 -11.66
CA LYS A 116 10.82 -22.31 -11.80
C LYS A 116 10.91 -23.47 -10.80
N GLU A 117 10.58 -23.23 -9.54
CA GLU A 117 10.60 -24.25 -8.49
C GLU A 117 9.57 -25.36 -8.75
N ASN A 118 8.43 -25.02 -9.37
CA ASN A 118 7.38 -25.97 -9.71
C ASN A 118 7.48 -26.55 -11.13
N GLY A 119 8.53 -26.20 -11.90
CA GLY A 119 8.79 -26.76 -13.23
C GLY A 119 7.72 -26.42 -14.28
N LEU A 120 7.00 -25.31 -14.12
CA LEU A 120 5.91 -24.91 -15.02
C LEU A 120 6.46 -24.05 -16.16
N GLU A 121 6.32 -24.48 -17.42
CA GLU A 121 6.88 -23.74 -18.57
C GLU A 121 5.95 -22.64 -19.10
N VAL A 122 4.62 -22.84 -19.05
CA VAL A 122 3.59 -21.85 -19.42
C VAL A 122 2.34 -22.15 -18.61
N THR A 123 1.85 -21.18 -17.83
CA THR A 123 0.68 -21.38 -16.94
C THR A 123 -0.15 -20.11 -16.90
N THR A 124 -1.49 -20.24 -16.82
CA THR A 124 -2.39 -19.09 -16.79
C THR A 124 -2.50 -18.49 -15.39
N ILE A 125 -2.97 -17.24 -15.28
CA ILE A 125 -3.16 -16.57 -13.97
C ILE A 125 -4.15 -17.35 -13.07
N GLU A 126 -5.16 -18.00 -13.66
CA GLU A 126 -6.13 -18.78 -12.91
C GLU A 126 -5.54 -20.07 -12.33
N ASP A 127 -4.65 -20.73 -13.09
CA ASP A 127 -3.93 -21.92 -12.64
C ASP A 127 -2.96 -21.58 -11.49
N ILE A 128 -2.28 -20.41 -11.55
CA ILE A 128 -1.42 -19.94 -10.45
C ILE A 128 -2.27 -19.65 -9.20
N ARG A 129 -3.41 -18.98 -9.36
CA ARG A 129 -4.29 -18.63 -8.23
C ARG A 129 -4.81 -19.89 -7.52
N SER A 130 -5.24 -20.90 -8.28
CA SER A 130 -5.74 -22.15 -7.73
C SER A 130 -4.63 -23.03 -7.13
N GLY A 131 -3.45 -23.10 -7.78
CA GLY A 131 -2.29 -23.82 -7.25
C GLY A 131 -1.80 -23.30 -5.89
N ILE A 132 -1.76 -21.98 -5.70
CA ILE A 132 -1.37 -21.36 -4.42
C ILE A 132 -2.36 -21.72 -3.29
N GLU A 133 -3.67 -21.75 -3.58
CA GLU A 133 -4.69 -22.17 -2.60
C GLU A 133 -4.55 -23.64 -2.21
N THR A 134 -4.12 -24.49 -3.16
CA THR A 134 -3.98 -25.94 -2.96
C THR A 134 -2.76 -26.28 -2.10
N HIS A 135 -1.62 -25.62 -2.31
CA HIS A 135 -0.43 -25.83 -1.46
C HIS A 135 -0.55 -25.17 -0.07
N GLY A 136 -1.32 -24.09 0.07
CA GLY A 136 -1.60 -23.47 1.37
C GLY A 136 -2.46 -24.34 2.30
N THR A 137 -3.19 -25.32 1.75
CA THR A 137 -4.05 -26.23 2.52
C THR A 137 -3.35 -27.50 3.00
N GLU A 138 -2.21 -27.89 2.41
CA GLU A 138 -1.51 -29.13 2.78
C GLU A 138 -0.81 -29.09 4.15
N TYR A 139 -0.52 -27.90 4.69
CA TYR A 139 0.13 -27.76 6.00
C TYR A 139 -0.83 -27.79 7.19
N LEU A 140 -2.15 -27.80 6.97
CA LEU A 140 -3.16 -27.77 8.05
C LEU A 140 -3.84 -29.12 8.32
N SER A 141 -3.49 -30.20 7.61
CA SER A 141 -4.13 -31.51 7.79
C SER A 141 -3.25 -32.63 8.35
N THR A 142 -1.94 -32.42 8.54
CA THR A 142 -1.03 -33.46 9.04
C THR A 142 -0.59 -33.21 10.49
N SER A 143 -1.55 -33.16 11.41
CA SER A 143 -1.28 -33.43 12.82
C SER A 143 -2.52 -33.97 13.55
N LYS A 144 -2.96 -35.18 13.16
CA LYS A 144 -3.66 -36.11 14.05
C LYS A 144 -3.34 -37.54 13.63
N GLN A 145 -2.36 -38.13 14.30
CA GLN A 145 -2.34 -39.56 14.60
C GLN A 145 -1.72 -39.75 15.98
#